data_AF-A0A4R6HBJ7-F1
#
_entry.id   AF-A0A4R6HBJ7-F1
#
_cell.length_a   1.000
_cell.length_b   1.000
_cell.length_c   1.000
_cell.angle_alpha   90.00
_cell.angle_beta   90.00
_cell.angle_gamma   90.00
#
_symmetry.space_group_name_H-M   'P 1'
#
loop_
_entity.id
_entity.type
_entity.pdbx_description
1 polymer ?
#
loop_
_entity_poly.entity_id
_entity_poly.type
_entity_poly.pdbx_seq_one_letter_code
_entity_poly.pdbx_strand_id
1 'polypeptide(L)'
;MRPHLPDTEKRNEMLIIRITREEKIRLKSLTKRGKFACMSDYIRSRIFRQLDRKVISLDENANDQLKSLDYELNKIGVNLNQLSRRMNSFAGYRIDDNDRQLLKRAFEMVRNCLVLLQKYLR
;
A
#
# COMPACT_ATOMS: atom_id res chain seq x y z
N MET A 1 22.09 -16.93 -35.46
CA MET A 1 21.90 -18.29 -36.00
C MET A 1 21.20 -19.16 -34.96
N ARG A 2 20.42 -20.17 -35.38
CA ARG A 2 19.77 -21.12 -34.45
C ARG A 2 20.82 -22.19 -34.04
N PRO A 3 20.97 -22.50 -32.75
CA PRO A 3 21.92 -23.52 -32.30
C PRO A 3 21.54 -24.91 -32.82
N HIS A 4 22.54 -25.73 -33.11
CA HIS A 4 22.35 -27.12 -33.55
C HIS A 4 21.95 -27.96 -32.33
N LEU A 5 20.80 -28.63 -32.42
CA LEU A 5 20.28 -29.51 -31.37
C LEU A 5 20.59 -30.97 -31.74
N PRO A 6 20.88 -31.85 -30.76
CA PRO A 6 21.07 -33.28 -30.99
C PRO A 6 19.79 -33.93 -31.55
N ASP A 7 19.93 -35.04 -32.27
CA ASP A 7 18.82 -35.71 -32.97
C ASP A 7 17.67 -36.14 -32.05
N THR A 8 17.99 -36.47 -30.80
CA THR A 8 17.01 -36.83 -29.76
C THR A 8 16.11 -35.68 -29.32
N GLU A 9 16.50 -34.42 -29.56
CA GLU A 9 15.72 -33.22 -29.22
C GLU A 9 15.09 -32.56 -30.46
N LYS A 10 15.24 -33.17 -31.64
CA LYS A 10 14.60 -32.66 -32.86
C LYS A 10 13.09 -32.74 -32.73
N ARG A 11 12.47 -31.58 -32.92
CA ARG A 11 11.01 -31.41 -32.85
C ARG A 11 10.43 -31.67 -34.24
N ASN A 12 9.84 -32.84 -34.43
CA ASN A 12 9.40 -33.32 -35.75
C ASN A 12 7.94 -32.95 -36.08
N GLU A 13 7.14 -32.58 -35.08
CA GLU A 13 5.74 -32.18 -35.25
C GLU A 13 5.59 -30.69 -35.64
N MET A 14 4.64 -30.40 -36.54
CA MET A 14 4.39 -29.05 -37.07
C MET A 14 3.08 -28.44 -36.54
N LEU A 15 3.17 -27.18 -36.12
CA LEU A 15 2.01 -26.35 -35.76
C LEU A 15 1.88 -25.18 -36.75
N ILE A 16 0.74 -25.09 -37.44
CA ILE A 16 0.42 -23.99 -38.37
C ILE A 16 -0.54 -23.02 -37.69
N ILE A 17 -0.15 -21.74 -37.60
CA ILE A 17 -0.98 -20.67 -37.04
C ILE A 17 -1.23 -19.64 -38.15
N ARG A 18 -2.49 -19.39 -38.49
CA ARG A 18 -2.90 -18.31 -39.40
C ARG A 18 -2.99 -17.01 -38.62
N ILE A 19 -2.34 -15.97 -39.13
CA ILE A 19 -2.28 -14.64 -38.53
C ILE A 19 -2.41 -13.58 -39.61
N THR A 20 -2.89 -12.41 -39.22
CA THR A 20 -2.92 -11.21 -40.06
C THR A 20 -1.50 -10.66 -40.29
N ARG A 21 -1.37 -9.76 -41.27
CA ARG A 21 -0.10 -9.09 -41.58
C ARG A 21 0.43 -8.27 -40.40
N GLU A 22 -0.46 -7.58 -39.70
CA GLU A 22 -0.13 -6.73 -38.54
C GLU A 22 0.39 -7.57 -37.38
N GLU A 23 -0.27 -8.69 -37.08
CA GLU A 23 0.18 -9.64 -36.06
C GLU A 23 1.56 -10.21 -36.39
N LYS A 24 1.82 -10.52 -37.68
CA LYS A 24 3.14 -10.99 -38.12
C LYS A 24 4.24 -9.94 -37.91
N ILE A 25 3.95 -8.67 -38.17
CA ILE A 25 4.89 -7.56 -37.91
C ILE A 25 5.13 -7.43 -36.41
N ARG A 26 4.07 -7.48 -35.60
CA ARG A 26 4.15 -7.42 -34.14
C ARG A 26 4.97 -8.58 -33.57
N LEU A 27 4.78 -9.80 -34.08
CA LEU A 27 5.56 -10.97 -33.67
C LEU A 27 7.05 -10.80 -33.99
N LYS A 28 7.39 -10.25 -35.17
CA LYS A 28 8.79 -9.97 -35.53
C LYS A 28 9.42 -8.96 -34.56
N SER A 29 8.71 -7.89 -34.22
CA SER A 29 9.23 -6.88 -33.29
C SER A 29 9.39 -7.43 -31.87
N LEU A 30 8.46 -8.26 -31.40
CA LEU A 30 8.53 -8.92 -30.10
C LEU A 30 9.68 -9.93 -30.03
N THR A 31 9.90 -10.70 -31.09
CA THR A 31 11.02 -11.65 -31.18
C THR A 31 12.36 -10.93 -31.03
N LYS A 32 12.54 -9.81 -31.76
CA LYS A 32 13.77 -8.99 -31.68
C LYS A 32 13.97 -8.39 -30.29
N ARG A 33 12.92 -7.79 -29.71
CA ARG A 33 12.97 -7.19 -28.37
C ARG A 33 13.29 -8.20 -27.28
N GLY A 34 12.72 -9.39 -27.38
CA GLY A 34 12.94 -10.47 -26.41
C GLY A 34 14.29 -11.18 -26.54
N LYS A 35 15.18 -10.75 -27.46
CA LYS A 35 16.49 -11.36 -27.73
C LYS A 35 16.41 -12.85 -28.09
N PHE A 36 15.32 -13.26 -28.75
CA PHE A 36 15.17 -14.64 -29.22
C PHE A 36 15.89 -14.83 -30.57
N ALA A 37 16.53 -15.98 -30.75
CA ALA A 37 17.25 -16.32 -31.97
C ALA A 37 16.31 -16.44 -33.19
N CYS A 38 15.08 -16.93 -32.98
CA CYS A 38 14.06 -16.99 -34.02
C CYS A 38 12.64 -16.84 -33.46
N MET A 39 11.68 -16.59 -34.36
CA MET A 39 10.27 -16.42 -33.99
C MET A 39 9.67 -17.68 -33.37
N SER A 40 10.09 -18.86 -33.82
CA SER A 40 9.61 -20.13 -33.25
C SER A 40 10.03 -20.29 -31.80
N ASP A 41 11.22 -19.81 -31.42
CA ASP A 41 11.69 -19.85 -30.03
C ASP A 41 10.89 -18.88 -29.17
N TYR A 42 10.60 -17.69 -29.68
CA TYR A 42 9.71 -16.73 -29.02
C TYR A 42 8.32 -17.32 -28.78
N ILE A 43 7.67 -17.88 -29.82
CA ILE A 43 6.33 -18.47 -29.69
C ILE A 43 6.33 -19.60 -28.67
N ARG A 44 7.34 -20.49 -28.72
CA ARG A 44 7.46 -21.59 -27.74
C ARG A 44 7.67 -21.08 -26.31
N SER A 45 8.44 -20.02 -26.12
CA SER A 45 8.62 -19.38 -24.81
C SER A 45 7.36 -18.69 -24.27
N ARG A 46 6.32 -18.53 -25.09
CA ARG A 46 5.03 -17.96 -24.66
C ARG A 46 3.98 -19.05 -24.45
N ILE A 47 4.04 -20.13 -25.24
CA ILE A 47 3.08 -21.25 -25.16
C ILE A 47 3.51 -22.30 -24.12
N PHE A 48 4.78 -22.72 -24.15
CA PHE A 48 5.28 -23.89 -23.40
C PHE A 48 6.16 -23.55 -22.21
N ARG A 49 6.73 -22.33 -22.17
CA ARG A 49 7.19 -21.81 -20.89
C ARG A 49 5.92 -21.51 -20.10
N GLN A 50 5.52 -22.46 -19.27
CA GLN A 50 4.81 -22.12 -18.04
C GLN A 50 5.58 -20.93 -17.48
N LEU A 51 4.93 -19.76 -17.46
CA LEU A 51 5.25 -18.83 -16.40
C LEU A 51 5.23 -19.71 -15.15
N ASP A 52 6.33 -19.76 -14.41
CA ASP A 52 6.28 -20.04 -12.98
C ASP A 52 5.45 -18.93 -12.33
N ARG A 53 4.21 -18.75 -12.79
CA ARG A 53 3.14 -18.22 -12.00
C ARG A 53 3.03 -19.28 -10.91
N LYS A 54 3.79 -19.05 -9.84
CA LYS A 54 3.37 -19.43 -8.50
C LYS A 54 1.94 -18.91 -8.41
N VAL A 55 0.98 -19.74 -8.78
CA VAL A 55 -0.39 -19.55 -8.40
C VAL A 55 -0.32 -19.79 -6.90
N ILE A 56 -0.12 -18.72 -6.15
CA ILE A 56 -0.28 -18.73 -4.71
C ILE A 56 -1.79 -18.86 -4.54
N SER A 57 -2.28 -20.10 -4.58
CA SER A 57 -3.62 -20.40 -4.12
C SER A 57 -3.58 -20.24 -2.61
N LEU A 58 -4.07 -19.12 -2.12
CA LEU A 58 -4.37 -18.98 -0.71
C LEU A 58 -5.46 -20.00 -0.40
N ASP A 59 -5.21 -20.84 0.59
CA ASP A 59 -6.24 -21.69 1.20
C ASP A 59 -7.44 -20.80 1.61
N GLU A 60 -8.66 -21.31 1.49
CA GLU A 60 -9.88 -20.57 1.83
C GLU A 60 -9.78 -20.01 3.26
N ASN A 61 -9.18 -20.77 4.17
CA ASN A 61 -8.92 -20.36 5.54
C ASN A 61 -7.98 -19.14 5.64
N ALA A 62 -6.92 -19.09 4.82
CA ALA A 62 -5.99 -17.96 4.78
C ALA A 62 -6.66 -16.70 4.21
N ASN A 63 -7.58 -16.86 3.25
CA ASN A 63 -8.36 -15.75 2.69
C ASN A 63 -9.32 -15.16 3.73
N ASP A 64 -9.98 -16.00 4.52
CA ASP A 64 -10.89 -15.55 5.57
C ASP A 64 -10.14 -14.90 6.74
N GLN A 65 -8.95 -15.40 7.09
CA GLN A 65 -8.06 -14.73 8.05
C GLN A 65 -7.63 -13.34 7.57
N LEU A 66 -7.31 -13.18 6.28
CA LEU A 66 -6.95 -11.89 5.70
C LEU A 66 -8.13 -10.91 5.72
N LYS A 67 -9.35 -11.36 5.42
CA LYS A 67 -10.55 -10.53 5.54
C LYS A 67 -10.82 -10.11 6.98
N SER A 68 -10.64 -11.04 7.93
CA SER A 68 -10.78 -10.73 9.36
C SER A 68 -9.73 -9.70 9.80
N LEU A 69 -8.50 -9.81 9.30
CA LEU A 69 -7.44 -8.86 9.60
C LEU A 69 -7.74 -7.47 9.02
N ASP A 70 -8.19 -7.40 7.77
CA ASP A 70 -8.60 -6.14 7.12
C ASP A 70 -9.74 -5.44 7.89
N TYR A 71 -10.71 -6.23 8.35
CA TYR A 71 -11.81 -5.73 9.17
C TYR A 71 -11.34 -5.12 10.50
N GLU A 72 -10.44 -5.80 11.21
CA GLU A 72 -9.88 -5.28 12.47
C GLU A 72 -8.97 -4.06 12.25
N LEU A 73 -8.17 -4.04 11.17
CA LEU A 73 -7.39 -2.86 10.78
C LEU A 73 -8.28 -1.66 10.49
N ASN A 74 -9.41 -1.87 9.81
CA ASN A 74 -10.37 -0.80 9.53
C ASN A 74 -10.98 -0.23 10.82
N LYS A 75 -11.32 -1.08 11.80
CA LYS A 75 -11.77 -0.62 13.12
C LYS A 75 -10.71 0.21 13.84
N ILE A 76 -9.45 -0.22 13.82
CA ILE A 76 -8.33 0.54 14.40
C ILE A 76 -8.22 1.92 13.72
N GLY A 77 -8.31 1.97 12.39
CA GLY A 77 -8.29 3.21 11.62
C GLY A 77 -9.45 4.15 11.97
N VAL A 78 -10.67 3.62 12.10
CA VAL A 78 -11.85 4.41 12.54
C VAL A 78 -11.65 4.97 13.94
N ASN A 79 -11.16 4.17 14.89
CA ASN A 79 -10.91 4.62 16.27
C ASN A 79 -9.83 5.71 16.32
N LEU A 80 -8.74 5.57 15.55
CA LEU A 80 -7.71 6.59 15.43
C LEU A 80 -8.24 7.88 14.81
N ASN A 81 -9.10 7.79 13.80
CA ASN A 81 -9.75 8.96 13.20
C ASN A 81 -10.68 9.66 14.20
N GLN A 82 -11.41 8.90 15.01
CA GLN A 82 -12.22 9.47 16.09
C GLN A 82 -11.34 10.15 17.15
N LEU A 83 -10.21 9.55 17.54
CA LEU A 83 -9.25 10.15 18.46
C LEU A 83 -8.67 11.44 17.89
N SER A 84 -8.26 11.44 16.61
CA SER A 84 -7.76 12.63 15.91
C SER A 84 -8.83 13.73 15.87
N ARG A 85 -10.08 13.40 15.52
CA ARG A 85 -11.20 14.36 15.57
C ARG A 85 -11.42 14.91 16.97
N ARG A 86 -11.36 14.07 18.01
CA ARG A 86 -11.47 14.50 19.40
C ARG A 86 -10.32 15.44 19.78
N MET A 87 -9.08 15.11 19.45
CA MET A 87 -7.91 15.97 19.70
C MET A 87 -8.01 17.30 18.94
N ASN A 88 -8.44 17.28 17.69
CA ASN A 88 -8.68 18.49 16.90
C ASN A 88 -9.84 19.33 17.45
N SER A 89 -10.87 18.69 18.01
CA SER A 89 -11.93 19.40 18.74
C SER A 89 -11.47 19.91 20.12
N PHE A 90 -10.44 19.29 20.70
CA PHE A 90 -9.82 19.71 21.96
C PHE A 90 -8.92 20.94 21.81
N ALA A 91 -8.61 21.37 20.58
CA ALA A 91 -8.06 22.69 20.28
C ALA A 91 -9.02 23.85 20.67
N GLY A 92 -10.22 23.52 21.17
CA GLY A 92 -11.26 24.44 21.60
C GLY A 92 -11.20 24.94 23.05
N TYR A 93 -10.23 24.56 23.89
CA TYR A 93 -9.92 25.39 25.08
C TYR A 93 -8.90 26.46 24.69
N ARG A 94 -9.30 27.34 23.76
CA ARG A 94 -8.62 28.63 23.58
C ARG A 94 -8.96 29.39 24.85
N ILE A 95 -8.00 29.56 25.76
CA ILE A 95 -8.13 30.47 26.90
C ILE A 95 -8.55 31.82 26.33
N ASP A 96 -9.83 32.12 26.40
CA ASP A 96 -10.40 33.34 25.85
C ASP A 96 -9.99 34.51 26.73
N ASP A 97 -10.12 35.74 26.24
CA ASP A 97 -9.77 36.92 27.02
C ASP A 97 -10.53 36.97 28.36
N ASN A 98 -11.75 36.40 28.40
CA ASN A 98 -12.52 36.27 29.62
C ASN A 98 -11.89 35.29 30.63
N ASP A 99 -11.40 34.13 30.16
CA ASP A 99 -10.69 33.16 30.99
C ASP A 99 -9.35 33.73 31.50
N ARG A 100 -8.65 34.50 30.65
CA ARG A 100 -7.42 35.22 31.05
C ARG A 100 -7.69 36.26 32.12
N GLN A 101 -8.79 37.00 31.99
CA GLN A 101 -9.21 37.99 33.00
C GLN A 101 -9.62 37.31 34.31
N LEU A 102 -10.33 36.19 34.24
CA LEU A 102 -10.71 35.41 35.42
C LEU A 102 -9.48 34.90 36.17
N LEU A 103 -8.50 34.33 35.45
CA LEU A 103 -7.24 33.88 36.02
C LEU A 103 -6.43 35.01 36.64
N LYS A 104 -6.36 36.18 35.99
CA LYS A 104 -5.69 37.37 36.55
C LYS A 104 -6.35 37.83 37.85
N ARG A 105 -7.68 37.89 37.90
CA ARG A 105 -8.42 38.27 39.12
C ARG A 105 -8.19 37.27 40.25
N ALA A 106 -8.24 35.97 39.96
CA ALA A 106 -7.95 34.93 40.94
C ALA A 106 -6.52 35.06 41.50
N PHE A 107 -5.55 35.33 40.63
CA PHE A 107 -4.16 35.55 41.03
C PHE A 107 -3.99 36.79 41.92
N GLU A 108 -4.64 37.91 41.58
CA GLU A 108 -4.62 39.12 42.41
C GLU A 108 -5.27 38.90 43.78
N MET A 109 -6.38 38.17 43.85
CA MET A 109 -7.01 37.81 45.12
C MET A 109 -6.08 36.99 46.01
N VAL A 110 -5.44 35.96 45.45
CA VAL A 110 -4.49 35.11 46.19
C VAL A 110 -3.29 35.93 46.70
N ARG A 111 -2.75 36.82 45.86
CA ARG A 111 -1.68 37.75 46.25
C ARG A 111 -2.12 38.66 47.39
N ASN A 112 -3.32 39.23 47.32
CA ASN A 112 -3.84 40.11 48.36
C ASN A 112 -4.05 39.38 49.69
N CYS A 113 -4.55 38.13 49.65
CA CYS A 113 -4.63 37.28 50.83
C CYS A 113 -3.25 37.00 51.44
N LEU A 114 -2.23 36.71 50.60
CA LEU A 114 -0.86 36.50 51.06
C LEU A 114 -0.25 37.75 51.71
N VAL A 115 -0.45 38.92 51.11
CA VAL A 115 0.01 40.20 51.67
C VAL A 115 -0.69 40.51 52.99
N LEU A 116 -1.99 40.24 53.08
CA LEU A 116 -2.77 40.38 54.31
C LEU A 116 -2.23 39.46 55.41
N LEU A 117 -2.03 38.17 55.09
CA LEU A 117 -1.46 37.20 56.03
C LEU A 117 -0.06 37.59 56.49
N GLN A 118 0.81 38.07 55.59
CA GLN A 118 2.14 38.59 55.96
C GLN A 118 2.07 39.79 56.91
N LYS A 119 1.05 40.64 56.79
CA LYS A 119 0.85 41.79 57.68
C LYS A 119 0.43 41.36 59.09
N TYR A 120 -0.36 40.29 59.22
CA TYR A 120 -0.83 39.77 60.50
C TYR A 120 0.11 38.74 61.15
N LEU A 121 1.09 38.21 60.41
CA LEU A 121 2.13 37.29 60.89
C LEU A 121 3.45 38.02 61.26
N ARG A 122 3.41 39.35 61.41
CA ARG A 122 4.48 40.16 62.00
C ARG A 122 4.12 40.57 63.42
#